data_AF-A0A7Y9BMY2-F1
#
_entry.id   AF-A0A7Y9BMY2-F1
#
_cell.length_a   1.000
_cell.length_b   1.000
_cell.length_c   1.000
_cell.angle_alpha   90.00
_cell.angle_beta   90.00
_cell.angle_gamma   90.00
#
_symmetry.space_group_name_H-M   'P 1'
#
loop_
_entity.id
_entity.type
_entity.pdbx_description
1 polymer ?
#
loop_
_entity_poly.entity_id
_entity_poly.type
_entity_poly.pdbx_seq_one_letter_code
_entity_poly.pdbx_strand_id
1 'polypeptide(L)'
;MSHIMPDPGFDTPDEFDLLMTEVPVITPFQTLFDEAGELLLATRPHGFDVEEIGRLAFEELPEAEKAAALDELFYTYWSARELDRGTLARYEAGGTR
;
A
#
# COMPACT_ATOMS: atom_id res chain seq x y z
N MET A 1 8.90 -9.95 -52.47
CA MET A 1 8.48 -10.67 -51.26
C MET A 1 9.50 -10.36 -50.18
N SER A 2 9.24 -9.34 -49.36
CA SER A 2 10.13 -8.99 -48.25
C SER A 2 9.77 -9.86 -47.07
N HIS A 3 10.71 -10.69 -46.64
CA HIS A 3 10.60 -11.54 -45.47
C HIS A 3 10.62 -10.63 -44.23
N ILE A 4 9.46 -10.38 -43.63
CA ILE A 4 9.38 -9.75 -42.32
C ILE A 4 9.87 -10.80 -41.32
N MET A 5 11.11 -10.67 -40.84
CA MET A 5 11.55 -11.37 -39.64
C MET A 5 10.78 -10.81 -38.45
N PRO A 6 10.34 -11.64 -37.48
CA PRO A 6 9.89 -11.16 -36.20
C PRO A 6 11.07 -10.52 -35.46
N ASP A 7 10.86 -9.31 -34.98
CA ASP A 7 11.75 -8.57 -34.08
C ASP A 7 11.88 -9.32 -32.75
N PRO A 8 13.08 -9.70 -32.28
CA PRO A 8 13.29 -10.42 -31.03
C PRO A 8 13.64 -9.48 -29.86
N GLY A 9 13.02 -8.30 -29.75
CA GLY A 9 12.90 -7.60 -28.47
C GLY A 9 11.52 -7.97 -27.92
N PHE A 10 11.34 -8.61 -26.76
CA PHE A 10 11.37 -7.99 -25.44
C PHE A 10 11.14 -9.09 -24.37
N ASP A 11 12.05 -10.08 -24.23
CA ASP A 11 11.92 -11.12 -23.19
C ASP A 11 12.86 -10.91 -21.99
N THR A 12 13.76 -9.93 -22.04
CA THR A 12 14.65 -9.58 -20.92
C THR A 12 14.27 -8.22 -20.35
N PRO A 13 13.89 -8.13 -19.06
CA PRO A 13 13.62 -6.85 -18.42
C PRO A 13 14.88 -5.97 -18.53
N ASP A 14 14.67 -4.71 -18.91
CA ASP A 14 15.77 -3.76 -19.07
C ASP A 14 16.24 -3.20 -17.71
N GLU A 15 17.25 -2.32 -17.73
CA GLU A 15 17.78 -1.72 -16.50
C GLU A 15 16.73 -0.90 -15.74
N PHE A 16 15.75 -0.32 -16.43
CA PHE A 16 14.67 0.43 -15.81
C PHE A 16 13.66 -0.53 -15.16
N ASP A 17 13.30 -1.63 -15.83
CA ASP A 17 12.42 -2.66 -15.26
C ASP A 17 13.02 -3.28 -13.98
N LEU A 18 14.33 -3.58 -14.00
CA LEU A 18 15.07 -4.09 -12.84
C LEU A 18 15.16 -3.07 -11.70
N LEU A 19 15.25 -1.78 -12.04
CA LEU A 19 15.23 -0.72 -11.04
C LEU A 19 13.84 -0.59 -10.40
N MET A 20 12.78 -0.73 -11.21
CA MET A 20 11.39 -0.59 -10.77
C MET A 20 10.90 -1.81 -9.97
N THR A 21 11.51 -3.00 -10.08
CA THR A 21 11.15 -4.17 -9.27
C THR A 21 11.33 -3.97 -7.76
N GLU A 22 12.23 -3.08 -7.34
CA GLU A 22 12.49 -2.79 -5.92
C GLU A 22 11.61 -1.65 -5.39
N VAL A 23 10.81 -1.00 -6.25
CA VAL A 23 9.95 0.12 -5.86
C VAL A 23 8.63 -0.43 -5.31
N PRO A 24 8.21 -0.01 -4.10
CA PRO A 24 6.90 -0.37 -3.57
C PRO A 24 5.81 0.08 -4.53
N VAL A 25 4.94 -0.85 -4.95
CA VAL A 25 3.76 -0.51 -5.74
C VAL A 25 2.80 0.27 -4.85
N ILE A 26 2.64 1.56 -5.13
CA ILE A 26 1.66 2.41 -4.44
C ILE A 26 0.28 2.07 -5.01
N THR A 27 -0.65 1.69 -4.13
CA THR A 27 -2.01 1.36 -4.53
C THR A 27 -2.86 2.62 -4.74
N PRO A 28 -3.96 2.55 -5.51
CA PRO A 28 -4.90 3.65 -5.61
C PRO A 28 -5.44 4.10 -4.24
N PHE A 29 -5.66 3.14 -3.33
CA PHE A 29 -6.10 3.43 -1.97
C PHE A 29 -5.03 4.17 -1.18
N GLN A 30 -3.77 3.72 -1.24
CA GLN A 30 -2.67 4.39 -0.57
C GLN A 30 -2.46 5.83 -1.05
N THR A 31 -2.59 6.07 -2.37
CA THR A 31 -2.52 7.41 -2.95
C THR A 31 -3.60 8.33 -2.35
N LEU A 32 -4.86 7.88 -2.36
CA LEU A 32 -5.96 8.68 -1.81
C LEU A 32 -5.89 8.82 -0.28
N PHE A 33 -5.30 7.84 0.41
CA PHE A 33 -5.06 7.91 1.85
C PHE A 33 -4.07 9.03 2.20
N ASP A 34 -2.96 9.13 1.47
CA ASP A 34 -1.98 10.20 1.67
C ASP A 34 -2.58 11.57 1.35
N GLU A 35 -3.30 11.71 0.23
CA GLU A 35 -3.98 12.95 -0.16
C GLU A 35 -5.02 13.40 0.89
N ALA A 36 -5.83 12.46 1.40
CA ALA A 36 -6.80 12.76 2.45
C ALA A 36 -6.11 13.21 3.75
N GLY A 37 -4.98 12.62 4.10
CA GLY A 37 -4.17 13.01 5.26
C GLY A 37 -3.64 14.43 5.13
N GLU A 38 -3.08 14.78 3.96
CA GLU A 38 -2.61 16.14 3.67
C GLU A 38 -3.74 17.16 3.72
N LEU A 39 -4.90 16.83 3.14
CA LEU A 39 -6.09 17.68 3.18
C LEU A 39 -6.57 17.94 4.62
N LEU A 40 -6.65 16.89 5.43
CA LEU A 40 -7.08 16.99 6.83
C LEU A 40 -6.09 17.79 7.66
N LEU A 41 -4.79 17.61 7.45
CA LEU A 41 -3.76 18.40 8.12
C LEU A 41 -3.83 19.88 7.75
N ALA A 42 -4.05 20.19 6.47
CA ALA A 42 -4.17 21.56 5.99
C ALA A 42 -5.43 22.27 6.52
N THR A 43 -6.55 21.55 6.62
CA THR A 43 -7.85 22.12 7.01
C THR A 43 -8.11 22.08 8.52
N ARG A 44 -7.59 21.07 9.21
CA ARG A 44 -7.76 20.81 10.65
C ARG A 44 -6.44 20.42 11.31
N PRO A 45 -5.47 21.34 11.40
CA PRO A 45 -4.14 21.06 11.97
C PRO A 45 -4.17 20.68 13.45
N HIS A 46 -5.27 20.96 14.15
CA HIS A 46 -5.43 20.69 15.58
C HIS A 46 -6.00 19.30 15.90
N GLY A 47 -6.41 18.53 14.89
CA GLY A 47 -6.77 17.14 15.12
C GLY A 47 -7.72 16.54 14.08
N PHE A 48 -7.43 15.30 13.74
CA PHE A 48 -8.24 14.35 12.99
C PHE A 48 -7.80 12.94 13.38
N ASP A 49 -8.71 11.98 13.26
CA ASP A 49 -8.41 10.58 13.54
C ASP A 49 -7.97 9.86 12.25
N VAL A 50 -7.17 8.82 12.39
CA VAL A 50 -6.67 8.04 11.25
C VAL A 50 -7.81 7.35 10.48
N GLU A 51 -8.88 6.96 11.17
CA GLU A 51 -10.08 6.39 10.53
C GLU A 51 -10.79 7.40 9.62
N GLU A 52 -10.64 8.70 9.88
CA GLU A 52 -11.22 9.74 9.04
C GLU A 52 -10.49 9.84 7.69
N ILE A 53 -9.15 9.72 7.71
CA ILE A 53 -8.33 9.63 6.50
C ILE A 53 -8.78 8.42 5.66
N GLY A 54 -8.85 7.24 6.28
CA GLY A 54 -9.24 6.01 5.60
C GLY A 54 -10.65 6.05 5.03
N ARG A 55 -11.60 6.70 5.72
CA ARG A 55 -12.97 6.86 5.22
C ARG A 55 -13.02 7.75 4.00
N LEU A 56 -12.37 8.92 4.04
CA LEU A 56 -12.32 9.83 2.90
C LEU A 56 -11.68 9.17 1.68
N ALA A 57 -10.54 8.49 1.88
CA ALA A 57 -9.86 7.77 0.81
C ALA A 57 -10.75 6.67 0.20
N PHE A 58 -11.48 5.92 1.02
CA PHE A 58 -12.37 4.85 0.55
C PHE A 58 -13.62 5.38 -0.16
N GLU A 59 -14.16 6.51 0.28
CA GLU A 59 -15.33 7.15 -0.33
C GLU A 59 -15.01 7.70 -1.73
N GLU A 60 -13.84 8.29 -1.92
CA GLU A 60 -13.36 8.84 -3.21
C GLU A 60 -12.88 7.74 -4.18
N LEU A 61 -12.65 6.54 -3.68
CA LEU A 61 -12.17 5.42 -4.49
C LEU A 61 -13.21 4.99 -5.54
N PRO A 62 -12.81 4.71 -6.80
CA PRO A 62 -13.71 4.12 -7.78
C PRO A 62 -14.27 2.78 -7.28
N GLU A 63 -15.54 2.50 -7.58
CA GLU A 63 -16.23 1.30 -7.09
C GLU A 63 -15.50 0.00 -7.46
N ALA A 64 -14.85 -0.03 -8.63
CA ALA A 64 -14.07 -1.19 -9.09
C ALA A 64 -12.84 -1.49 -8.20
N GLU A 65 -12.28 -0.48 -7.56
CA GLU A 65 -11.06 -0.58 -6.74
C GLU A 65 -11.38 -0.88 -5.27
N LYS A 66 -12.64 -0.68 -4.83
CA LYS A 66 -13.02 -0.79 -3.41
C LYS A 66 -12.80 -2.19 -2.85
N ALA A 67 -13.04 -3.23 -3.66
CA ALA A 67 -12.79 -4.60 -3.25
C ALA A 67 -11.30 -4.83 -2.92
N ALA A 68 -10.40 -4.36 -3.79
CA ALA A 68 -8.96 -4.46 -3.58
C ALA A 68 -8.49 -3.65 -2.36
N ALA A 69 -9.06 -2.45 -2.16
CA ALA A 69 -8.77 -1.64 -0.99
C ALA A 69 -9.20 -2.32 0.33
N LEU A 70 -10.33 -3.04 0.34
CA LEU A 70 -10.75 -3.82 1.51
C LEU A 70 -9.80 -4.98 1.81
N ASP A 71 -9.36 -5.71 0.78
CA ASP A 71 -8.39 -6.78 0.94
C ASP A 71 -7.07 -6.25 1.53
N GLU A 72 -6.59 -5.10 1.05
CA GLU A 72 -5.42 -4.40 1.59
C GLU A 72 -5.60 -4.01 3.07
N LEU A 73 -6.74 -3.40 3.41
CA LEU A 73 -7.07 -3.01 4.78
C LEU A 73 -7.11 -4.21 5.74
N PHE A 74 -7.76 -5.31 5.33
CA PHE A 74 -7.83 -6.52 6.14
C PHE A 74 -6.48 -7.19 6.31
N TYR A 75 -5.68 -7.26 5.25
CA TYR A 75 -4.33 -7.80 5.30
C TYR A 75 -3.45 -6.97 6.23
N THR A 76 -3.52 -5.64 6.13
CA THR A 76 -2.75 -4.71 6.96
C THR A 76 -3.14 -4.85 8.42
N TYR A 77 -4.43 -4.87 8.74
CA TYR A 77 -4.93 -5.07 10.10
C TYR A 77 -4.45 -6.41 10.69
N TRP A 78 -4.59 -7.50 9.93
CA TRP A 78 -4.17 -8.82 10.40
C TRP A 78 -2.66 -8.89 10.65
N SER A 79 -1.87 -8.33 9.73
CA SER A 79 -0.41 -8.29 9.84
C SER A 79 0.04 -7.47 11.05
N ALA A 80 -0.56 -6.29 11.27
CA ALA A 80 -0.29 -5.46 12.45
C ALA A 80 -0.65 -6.19 13.76
N ARG A 81 -1.80 -6.87 13.79
CA ARG A 81 -2.23 -7.67 14.95
C ARG A 81 -1.26 -8.81 15.25
N GLU A 82 -0.76 -9.49 14.23
CA GLU A 82 0.18 -10.60 14.42
C GLU A 82 1.57 -10.10 14.86
N LEU A 83 2.02 -8.96 14.35
CA LEU A 83 3.24 -8.29 14.80
C LEU A 83 3.14 -7.85 16.27
N ASP A 84 1.99 -7.31 16.68
CA ASP A 84 1.75 -6.91 18.07
C ASP A 84 1.84 -8.11 19.03
N ARG A 85 1.18 -9.22 18.69
CA ARG A 85 1.28 -10.49 19.44
C ARG A 85 2.71 -11.00 19.55
N GLY A 86 3.45 -10.98 18.44
CA GLY A 86 4.86 -11.38 18.43
C GLY A 86 5.73 -10.46 19.29
N THR A 87 5.42 -9.17 19.32
CA THR A 87 6.12 -8.17 20.13
C THR A 87 5.85 -8.38 21.62
N LEU A 88 4.59 -8.56 22.00
CA LEU A 88 4.19 -8.88 23.38
C LEU A 88 4.85 -10.18 23.87
N ALA A 89 4.83 -11.24 23.06
CA ALA A 89 5.47 -12.52 23.42
C ALA A 89 6.99 -12.38 23.65
N ARG A 90 7.68 -11.50 22.90
CA ARG A 90 9.11 -11.20 23.09
C ARG A 90 9.37 -10.43 24.39
N TYR A 91 8.50 -9.49 24.75
CA TYR A 91 8.61 -8.76 26.02
C TYR A 91 8.34 -9.69 27.22
N GLU A 92 7.35 -10.58 27.14
CA GLU A 92 7.05 -11.55 28.19
C GLU A 92 8.16 -12.60 28.36
N ALA A 93 8.76 -13.08 27.26
CA ALA A 93 9.89 -14.01 27.30
C ALA A 93 11.20 -13.38 27.81
N GLY A 94 11.37 -12.06 27.69
CA GLY A 94 12.52 -11.31 28.18
C GLY A 94 12.35 -10.70 29.59
N GLY A 95 11.15 -10.74 30.15
CA GLY A 95 10.79 -10.14 31.45
C GLY A 95 11.00 -11.05 32.67
N THR A 96 11.34 -12.32 32.47
CA THR A 96 11.75 -13.24 33.55
C THR A 96 13.24 -13.12 33.82
N ARG A 97 13.62 -12.15 34.65
CA ARG A 97 14.95 -12.08 35.26
C ARG A 97 14.86 -11.85 36.76
#